data_AF-U1PTB5-F1
#
_entry.id   AF-U1PTB5-F1
#
_cell.length_a   1.000
_cell.length_b   1.000
_cell.length_c   1.000
_cell.angle_alpha   90.00
_cell.angle_beta   90.00
_cell.angle_gamma   90.00
#
_symmetry.space_group_name_H-M   'P 1'
#
loop_
_entity.id
_entity.type
_entity.pdbx_description
1 polymer ?
#
loop_
_entity_poly.entity_id
_entity_poly.type
_entity_poly.pdbx_seq_one_letter_code
_entity_poly.pdbx_strand_id
1 'polypeptide(L)' 'MSLPCVDTTSAVHVAAAVGAEVGAVDDDRSRASVTRDGRRVCVRVTASDHTALRAGLNTWQRHLAVARRVADA' A
#
# COMPACT_ATOMS: atom_id res chain seq x y z
N MET A 1 1.63 -3.25 -6.88
CA MET A 1 1.19 -1.94 -7.37
C MET A 1 2.13 -0.86 -6.87
N SER A 2 2.40 0.21 -7.62
CA SER A 2 3.24 1.31 -7.14
C SER A 2 2.68 2.66 -7.53
N LEU A 3 2.87 3.66 -6.68
CA LEU A 3 2.43 5.02 -6.91
C LEU A 3 3.56 6.01 -6.63
N PRO A 4 3.80 6.98 -7.52
CA PRO A 4 4.68 8.10 -7.19
C PRO A 4 3.96 9.05 -6.23
N CYS A 5 4.68 9.53 -5.22
CA CYS A 5 4.33 10.66 -4.37
C CYS A 5 4.92 11.95 -4.95
N VAL A 6 4.40 13.09 -4.51
CA VAL A 6 4.82 14.42 -5.00
C VAL A 6 6.30 14.68 -4.72
N ASP A 7 6.76 14.30 -3.53
CA ASP A 7 8.14 14.41 -3.10
C ASP A 7 8.56 13.24 -2.20
N THR A 8 9.82 13.27 -1.79
CA THR A 8 10.44 12.22 -0.97
C THR A 8 9.89 12.23 0.45
N THR A 9 9.51 13.37 0.99
CA THR A 9 8.93 13.50 2.32
C THR A 9 7.55 12.87 2.34
N SER A 10 6.65 13.26 1.42
CA SER A 10 5.34 12.62 1.23
C SER A 10 5.48 11.10 1.07
N ALA A 11 6.48 10.62 0.30
CA ALA A 11 6.76 9.18 0.21
C ALA A 11 7.15 8.52 1.55
N VAL A 12 7.85 9.22 2.46
CA VAL A 12 8.12 8.70 3.83
C VAL A 12 6.81 8.55 4.58
N HIS A 13 5.99 9.60 4.62
CA HIS A 13 4.73 9.62 5.37
C HIS A 13 3.75 8.55 4.86
N VAL A 14 3.59 8.45 3.54
CA VAL A 14 2.74 7.42 2.92
C VAL A 14 3.25 6.02 3.24
N ALA A 15 4.56 5.76 3.10
CA ALA A 15 5.13 4.44 3.38
C ALA A 15 4.99 4.05 4.86
N ALA A 16 5.15 4.99 5.79
CA ALA A 16 4.96 4.75 7.22
C ALA A 16 3.50 4.44 7.55
N ALA A 17 2.56 5.23 7.03
CA ALA A 17 1.13 5.05 7.26
C ALA A 17 0.62 3.71 6.73
N VAL A 18 0.93 3.37 5.48
CA VAL A 18 0.49 2.09 4.89
C VAL A 18 1.29 0.89 5.40
N GLY A 19 2.53 1.11 5.86
CA GLY A 19 3.35 0.07 6.47
C GLY A 19 2.77 -0.43 7.79
N ALA A 20 2.12 0.43 8.57
CA ALA A 20 1.44 0.05 9.82
C ALA A 20 0.26 -0.93 9.60
N GLU A 21 -0.32 -0.95 8.40
CA GLU A 21 -1.45 -1.81 8.05
C GLU A 21 -1.02 -3.22 7.62
N VAL A 22 0.29 -3.44 7.40
CA VAL A 22 0.83 -4.74 7.00
C VAL A 22 0.62 -5.75 8.14
N GLY A 23 0.05 -6.92 7.81
CA GLY A 23 -0.31 -7.93 8.80
C GLY A 23 -1.64 -7.68 9.52
N ALA A 24 -2.13 -6.43 9.58
CA ALA A 24 -3.46 -6.12 10.11
C ALA A 24 -4.58 -6.42 9.09
N VAL A 25 -4.28 -6.23 7.80
CA VAL A 25 -5.20 -6.46 6.67
C VAL A 25 -5.01 -7.84 6.02
N ASP A 26 -3.95 -8.56 6.40
CA ASP A 26 -3.67 -9.89 5.87
C ASP A 26 -4.71 -10.91 6.37
N ASP A 27 -5.00 -11.92 5.55
CA ASP A 27 -5.82 -13.08 5.92
C ASP A 27 -5.13 -14.38 5.51
N ASP A 28 -5.77 -15.53 5.75
CA ASP A 28 -5.20 -16.84 5.40
C ASP A 28 -4.89 -16.99 3.90
N ARG A 29 -5.52 -16.16 3.05
CA ARG A 29 -5.48 -16.29 1.59
C ARG A 29 -4.74 -15.16 0.90
N SER A 30 -4.35 -14.11 1.61
CA SER A 30 -3.68 -12.94 1.05
C SER A 30 -2.74 -12.27 2.04
N ARG A 31 -1.59 -11.83 1.52
CA ARG A 31 -0.57 -11.09 2.26
C ARG A 31 -0.12 -9.88 1.47
N ALA A 32 0.33 -8.85 2.18
CA ALA A 32 0.94 -7.69 1.57
C ALA A 32 2.31 -7.32 2.15
N SER A 33 3.10 -6.63 1.33
CA SER A 33 4.34 -5.99 1.77
C SER A 33 4.43 -4.60 1.15
N VAL A 34 5.00 -3.66 1.91
CA VAL A 34 5.21 -2.28 1.50
C VAL A 34 6.70 -2.04 1.33
N THR A 35 7.09 -1.46 0.20
CA THR A 35 8.45 -0.97 -0.02
C THR A 35 8.41 0.46 -0.52
N ARG A 36 9.52 1.18 -0.36
CA ARG A 36 9.69 2.54 -0.86
C ARG A 36 11.01 2.66 -1.61
N ASP A 37 10.96 3.32 -2.76
CA ASP A 37 12.12 3.68 -3.56
C ASP A 37 12.03 5.17 -3.94
N GLY A 38 12.88 6.00 -3.35
CA GLY A 38 12.85 7.45 -3.52
C GLY A 38 11.45 8.03 -3.24
N ARG A 39 10.80 8.52 -4.30
CA ARG A 39 9.45 9.11 -4.27
C ARG A 39 8.33 8.11 -4.55
N ARG A 40 8.64 6.82 -4.69
CA ARG A 40 7.66 5.79 -5.06
C ARG A 40 7.39 4.87 -3.88
N VAL A 41 6.12 4.64 -3.60
CA VAL A 41 5.66 3.61 -2.65
C VAL A 41 5.09 2.44 -3.44
N CYS A 42 5.51 1.23 -3.11
CA CYS A 42 5.07 0.00 -3.74
C CYS A 42 4.40 -0.90 -2.70
N VAL A 43 3.21 -1.40 -3.03
CA VAL A 43 2.53 -2.44 -2.27
C VAL A 43 2.47 -3.69 -3.12
N ARG A 44 3.10 -4.77 -2.66
CA ARG A 44 3.02 -6.08 -3.29
C ARG A 44 1.99 -6.90 -2.53
N VAL A 45 0.96 -7.35 -3.26
CA VAL A 45 -0.07 -8.26 -2.75
C VAL A 45 0.18 -9.63 -3.36
N THR A 46 0.22 -10.65 -2.53
CA THR A 46 0.27 -12.07 -2.92
C THR A 46 -0.96 -12.76 -2.38
N ALA A 47 -1.57 -13.66 -3.14
CA ALA A 47 -2.76 -14.38 -2.71
C ALA A 47 -2.80 -15.78 -3.32
N SER A 48 -3.52 -16.70 -2.67
CA SER A 48 -3.71 -18.08 -3.12
C SER A 48 -4.71 -18.23 -4.26
N ASP A 49 -5.57 -17.22 -4.46
CA ASP A 49 -6.59 -17.21 -5.51
C ASP A 49 -6.88 -15.80 -6.05
N HIS A 50 -7.49 -15.71 -7.22
CA HIS A 50 -7.76 -14.43 -7.88
C HIS A 50 -8.80 -13.56 -7.15
N THR A 51 -9.73 -14.17 -6.41
CA THR A 51 -10.74 -13.43 -5.64
C THR A 51 -10.08 -12.72 -4.47
N ALA A 52 -9.23 -13.44 -3.73
CA ALA A 52 -8.40 -12.89 -2.66
C ALA A 52 -7.43 -11.83 -3.20
N LEU A 53 -6.81 -12.06 -4.37
CA LEU A 53 -5.95 -11.07 -5.01
C LEU A 53 -6.72 -9.77 -5.34
N ARG A 54 -7.90 -9.88 -5.94
CA ARG A 54 -8.72 -8.72 -6.29
C ARG A 54 -9.19 -7.97 -5.06
N ALA A 55 -9.63 -8.69 -4.02
CA ALA A 55 -10.02 -8.10 -2.75
C ALA A 55 -8.85 -7.34 -2.10
N GLY A 56 -7.68 -7.99 -2.01
CA GLY A 56 -6.46 -7.39 -1.48
C GLY A 56 -6.06 -6.14 -2.27
N LEU A 57 -5.97 -6.22 -3.60
CA LEU A 57 -5.63 -5.07 -4.45
C LEU A 57 -6.59 -3.89 -4.23
N ASN A 58 -7.90 -4.13 -4.15
CA ASN A 58 -8.89 -3.08 -3.93
C ASN A 58 -8.74 -2.42 -2.55
N THR A 59 -8.47 -3.20 -1.50
CA THR A 59 -8.22 -2.65 -0.16
C THR A 59 -6.96 -1.80 -0.17
N TRP A 60 -5.82 -2.34 -0.61
CA TRP A 60 -4.55 -1.63 -0.60
C TRP A 60 -4.55 -0.38 -1.50
N GLN A 61 -5.28 -0.41 -2.62
CA GLN A 61 -5.51 0.78 -3.45
C GLN A 61 -6.17 1.93 -2.68
N ARG A 62 -7.21 1.63 -1.89
CA ARG A 62 -7.92 2.63 -1.10
C ARG A 62 -7.04 3.20 0.01
N HIS A 63 -6.30 2.35 0.74
CA HIS A 63 -5.39 2.80 1.80
C HIS A 63 -4.31 3.75 1.25
N LEU A 64 -3.68 3.38 0.13
CA LEU A 64 -2.72 4.25 -0.55
C LEU A 64 -3.32 5.58 -0.99
N ALA A 65 -4.55 5.57 -1.53
CA ALA A 65 -5.22 6.78 -1.98
C ALA A 65 -5.52 7.74 -0.82
N VAL A 66 -5.95 7.22 0.34
CA VAL A 66 -6.20 8.02 1.55
C VAL A 66 -4.89 8.58 2.10
N ALA A 67 -3.88 7.72 2.31
CA ALA A 67 -2.60 8.13 2.87
C ALA A 67 -1.95 9.24 2.03
N ARG A 68 -2.01 9.12 0.70
CA ARG A 68 -1.46 10.13 -0.20
C ARG A 68 -2.24 11.43 -0.20
N ARG A 69 -3.58 11.38 -0.16
CA ARG A 69 -4.41 12.59 -0.05
C ARG A 69 -4.07 13.39 1.21
N VAL A 70 -3.79 12.71 2.32
CA VAL A 70 -3.41 13.36 3.58
C VAL A 70 -1.98 13.89 3.53
N ALA A 71 -1.05 13.17 2.91
CA ALA A 71 0.35 13.59 2.80
C ALA A 71 0.59 14.72 1.79
N ASP A 72 -0.26 14.83 0.77
CA ASP A 72 -0.17 15.86 -0.28
C ASP A 72 -1.00 17.12 0.04
N ALA A 73 -1.71 17.15 1.19
CA ALA A 73 -2.50 18.29 1.67
C ALA A 73 -1.65 19.26 2.51
#